data_AF-A0A662IW42-F1
#
_entry.id   AF-A0A662IW42-F1
#
_cell.length_a   1.000
_cell.length_b   1.000
_cell.length_c   1.000
_cell.angle_alpha   90.00
_cell.angle_beta   90.00
_cell.angle_gamma   90.00
#
_symmetry.space_group_name_H-M   'P 1'
#
loop_
_entity.id
_entity.type
_entity.pdbx_description
1 polymer ?
#
loop_
_entity_poly.entity_id
_entity_poly.type
_entity_poly.pdbx_seq_one_letter_code
_entity_poly.pdbx_strand_id
1 'polypeptide(L)'
;MPREVLEEARNALMGHMERDFKRKLKEDLDMEAEQLPPTQRTYIGYSSNMPPFEVEASQGFDVKGLASSFAGFYNEAAGLPFPVDLIDSAVSLPRGCMTALTEEVEARLVEDSSIEDKSAI
;
A
#
# COMPACT_ATOMS: atom_id res chain seq x y z
N MET A 1 16.25 22.14 18.17
CA MET A 1 15.16 23.06 17.74
C MET A 1 14.25 23.34 18.92
N PRO A 2 13.73 24.57 19.08
CA PRO A 2 12.76 24.89 20.13
C PRO A 2 11.48 24.06 19.97
N ARG A 3 10.89 23.63 21.09
CA ARG A 3 9.68 22.78 21.10
C ARG A 3 8.50 23.42 20.37
N GLU A 4 8.38 24.74 20.42
CA GLU A 4 7.33 25.51 19.76
C GLU A 4 7.42 25.43 18.23
N VAL A 5 8.64 25.48 17.68
CA VAL A 5 8.88 25.36 16.23
C VAL A 5 8.51 23.96 15.72
N LEU A 6 8.75 22.92 16.54
CA LEU A 6 8.36 21.55 16.20
C LEU A 6 6.84 21.35 16.22
N GLU A 7 6.15 21.97 17.19
CA GLU A 7 4.69 21.94 17.27
C GLU A 7 4.04 22.66 16.09
N GLU A 8 4.57 23.83 15.70
CA GLU A 8 4.09 24.58 14.54
C GLU A 8 4.29 23.80 13.23
N ALA A 9 5.48 23.22 13.03
CA ALA A 9 5.77 22.38 11.87
C ALA A 9 4.87 21.13 11.82
N ARG A 10 4.61 20.48 12.97
CA ARG A 10 3.67 19.35 13.05
C ARG A 10 2.27 19.79 12.64
N ASN A 11 1.78 20.90 13.18
CA ASN A 11 0.42 21.36 12.88
C ASN A 11 0.26 21.75 11.40
N ALA A 12 1.27 22.40 10.81
CA ALA A 12 1.29 22.71 9.38
C ALA A 12 1.25 21.43 8.52
N LEU A 13 2.03 20.41 8.89
CA LEU A 13 2.05 19.11 8.22
C LEU A 13 0.70 18.40 8.32
N MET A 14 0.11 18.36 9.53
CA MET A 14 -1.21 17.76 9.74
C MET A 14 -2.28 18.45 8.89
N GLY A 15 -2.29 19.79 8.86
CA GLY A 15 -3.24 20.53 8.02
C GLY A 15 -3.04 20.30 6.52
N HIS A 16 -1.80 20.06 6.06
CA HIS A 16 -1.54 19.69 4.68
C HIS A 16 -2.08 18.28 4.37
N MET A 17 -1.80 17.32 5.24
CA MET A 17 -2.28 15.94 5.11
C MET A 17 -3.80 15.88 5.08
N GLU A 18 -4.50 16.61 5.95
CA GLU A 18 -5.96 16.63 5.98
C GLU A 18 -6.56 17.14 4.66
N ARG A 19 -5.98 18.22 4.09
CA ARG A 19 -6.44 18.76 2.80
C ARG A 19 -6.20 17.78 1.65
N ASP A 20 -5.02 17.19 1.59
CA ASP A 20 -4.69 16.21 0.56
C ASP A 20 -5.56 14.96 0.67
N PHE A 21 -5.82 14.50 1.89
CA PHE A 21 -6.68 13.35 2.13
C PHE A 21 -8.12 13.61 1.66
N LYS A 22 -8.72 14.75 2.06
CA LYS A 22 -10.05 15.14 1.63
C LYS A 22 -10.16 15.28 0.11
N ARG A 23 -9.15 15.88 -0.52
CA ARG A 23 -9.09 16.03 -1.98
C ARG A 23 -9.08 14.68 -2.68
N LYS A 24 -8.24 13.74 -2.25
CA LYS A 24 -8.16 12.39 -2.83
C LYS A 24 -9.47 11.62 -2.68
N LEU A 25 -10.10 11.65 -1.50
CA LEU A 25 -11.40 11.01 -1.31
C LEU A 25 -12.45 11.55 -2.27
N LYS A 26 -12.44 12.86 -2.50
CA LYS A 26 -13.38 13.49 -3.42
C LYS A 26 -13.10 13.13 -4.89
N GLU A 27 -11.84 13.18 -5.30
CA GLU A 27 -11.43 12.93 -6.68
C GLU A 27 -11.54 11.45 -7.06
N ASP A 28 -11.13 10.54 -6.17
CA ASP A 28 -11.02 9.11 -6.47
C ASP A 28 -12.32 8.34 -6.16
N LEU A 29 -13.08 8.77 -5.15
CA LEU A 29 -14.23 8.01 -4.62
C LEU A 29 -15.56 8.80 -4.63
N ASP A 30 -15.55 10.09 -5.00
CA ASP A 30 -16.69 11.02 -4.85
C ASP A 30 -17.27 11.04 -3.42
N MET A 31 -16.39 10.95 -2.42
CA MET A 31 -16.75 10.88 -1.00
C MET A 31 -16.15 12.02 -0.19
N GLU A 32 -16.89 12.48 0.80
CA GLU A 32 -16.41 13.36 1.88
C GLU A 32 -15.78 12.51 3.00
N ALA A 33 -14.82 13.08 3.74
CA ALA A 33 -14.09 12.37 4.79
C ALA A 33 -15.00 11.83 5.91
N GLU A 34 -16.08 12.55 6.22
CA GLU A 34 -17.06 12.17 7.23
C GLU A 34 -17.94 10.98 6.80
N GLN A 35 -17.93 10.65 5.51
CA GLN A 35 -18.66 9.50 4.95
C GLN A 35 -17.82 8.21 5.01
N LEU A 36 -16.56 8.26 5.43
CA LEU A 36 -15.74 7.07 5.60
C LEU A 36 -16.37 6.16 6.66
N PRO A 37 -16.72 4.91 6.30
CA PRO A 37 -17.25 3.99 7.29
C PRO A 37 -16.16 3.68 8.32
N PRO A 38 -16.50 3.58 9.62
CA PRO A 38 -15.55 3.12 10.60
C PRO A 38 -15.09 1.70 10.24
N THR A 39 -13.79 1.46 10.34
CA THR A 39 -13.22 0.14 10.08
C THR A 39 -13.05 -0.67 11.37
N GLN A 40 -12.99 -1.99 11.22
CA GLN A 40 -12.65 -2.94 12.26
C GLN A 40 -11.55 -3.86 11.75
N ARG A 41 -10.61 -4.22 12.63
CA ARG A 41 -9.53 -5.16 12.34
C ARG A 41 -9.85 -6.51 12.97
N THR A 42 -9.71 -7.57 12.19
CA THR A 42 -9.87 -8.95 12.65
C THR A 42 -8.70 -9.78 12.14
N TYR A 43 -8.22 -10.72 12.96
CA TYR A 43 -7.14 -11.62 12.59
C TYR A 43 -7.70 -13.01 12.26
N ILE A 44 -7.30 -13.56 11.11
CA ILE A 44 -7.75 -14.87 10.63
C ILE A 44 -6.54 -15.79 10.52
N GLY A 45 -6.65 -17.01 11.05
CA GLY A 45 -5.67 -18.07 10.86
C GLY A 45 -6.36 -19.34 10.37
N TYR A 46 -5.90 -19.87 9.23
CA TYR A 46 -6.43 -21.14 8.67
C TYR A 46 -5.66 -22.37 9.13
N SER A 47 -4.43 -22.20 9.63
CA SER A 47 -3.56 -23.26 10.11
C SER A 47 -2.84 -22.80 11.38
N SER A 48 -2.61 -23.73 12.31
CA SER A 48 -1.81 -23.47 13.52
C SER A 48 -0.32 -23.28 13.24
N ASN A 49 0.14 -23.66 12.05
CA ASN A 49 1.55 -23.65 11.68
C ASN A 49 1.97 -22.36 10.97
N MET A 50 1.01 -21.49 10.64
CA MET A 50 1.25 -20.21 9.98
C MET A 50 0.70 -19.07 10.83
N PRO A 51 1.34 -17.89 10.82
CA PRO A 51 0.81 -16.72 11.50
C PRO A 51 -0.55 -16.32 10.91
N PRO A 52 -1.46 -15.77 11.73
CA PRO A 52 -2.70 -15.21 11.23
C PRO A 52 -2.42 -13.94 10.41
N PHE A 53 -3.31 -13.62 9.48
CA PHE A 53 -3.28 -12.38 8.71
C PHE A 53 -4.38 -11.41 9.15
N GLU A 54 -4.16 -10.12 8.91
CA GLU A 54 -5.09 -9.05 9.25
C GLU A 54 -6.11 -8.83 8.14
N VAL A 55 -7.37 -8.64 8.53
CA VAL A 55 -8.43 -8.12 7.67
C VAL A 55 -8.96 -6.85 8.30
N GLU A 56 -8.79 -5.74 7.59
CA GLU A 56 -9.42 -4.46 7.91
C GLU A 56 -10.61 -4.24 6.97
N ALA A 57 -11.81 -4.08 7.53
CA ALA A 57 -13.04 -3.89 6.76
C ALA A 57 -14.02 -2.97 7.51
N SER A 58 -15.07 -2.49 6.84
CA SER A 58 -16.13 -1.70 7.49
C SER A 58 -16.75 -2.47 8.67
N GLN A 59 -17.15 -1.75 9.72
CA GLN A 59 -17.92 -2.34 10.81
C GLN A 59 -19.16 -3.08 10.29
N GLY A 60 -19.42 -4.26 10.84
CA GLY A 60 -20.52 -5.14 10.41
C GLY A 60 -20.22 -6.01 9.18
N PHE A 61 -19.02 -5.92 8.59
CA PHE A 61 -18.59 -6.84 7.55
C PHE A 61 -18.54 -8.29 8.07
N ASP A 62 -19.05 -9.25 7.29
CA ASP A 62 -19.07 -10.67 7.66
C ASP A 62 -17.69 -11.32 7.45
N VAL A 63 -16.78 -11.06 8.38
CA VAL A 63 -15.43 -11.64 8.39
C VAL A 63 -15.49 -13.16 8.52
N LYS A 64 -16.49 -13.72 9.22
CA LYS A 64 -16.62 -15.17 9.37
C LYS A 64 -17.00 -15.83 8.05
N GLY A 65 -17.98 -15.28 7.33
CA GLY A 65 -18.34 -15.74 5.99
C GLY A 65 -17.18 -15.64 5.00
N LEU A 66 -16.41 -14.54 5.05
CA LEU A 66 -15.16 -14.41 4.29
C LEU A 66 -14.19 -15.55 4.63
N ALA A 67 -13.90 -15.76 5.91
CA ALA A 67 -12.97 -16.80 6.37
C ALA A 67 -13.43 -18.20 5.93
N SER A 68 -14.71 -18.53 6.11
CA SER A 68 -15.27 -19.82 5.72
C SER A 68 -15.18 -20.07 4.22
N SER A 69 -15.26 -19.03 3.39
CA SER A 69 -15.15 -19.14 1.93
C SER A 69 -13.77 -19.63 1.48
N PHE A 70 -12.72 -19.38 2.27
CA PHE A 70 -11.34 -19.77 1.96
C PHE A 70 -10.77 -20.85 2.87
N ALA A 71 -11.54 -21.37 3.82
CA ALA A 71 -11.06 -22.38 4.77
C ALA A 71 -10.56 -23.68 4.09
N GLY A 72 -11.12 -24.04 2.92
CA GLY A 72 -10.65 -25.15 2.09
C GLY A 72 -9.77 -24.72 0.89
N PHE A 73 -9.48 -23.42 0.78
CA PHE A 73 -8.79 -22.82 -0.35
C PHE A 73 -7.87 -21.67 0.11
N TYR A 74 -6.83 -22.04 0.85
CA TYR A 74 -5.76 -21.15 1.29
C TYR A 74 -4.39 -21.78 0.99
N ASN A 75 -3.37 -20.94 0.79
CA ASN A 75 -1.99 -21.41 0.61
C ASN A 75 -1.42 -21.85 1.97
N GLU A 76 -1.15 -23.15 2.12
CA GLU A 76 -0.59 -23.72 3.36
C GLU A 76 0.80 -23.17 3.72
N ALA A 77 1.60 -22.75 2.72
CA ALA A 77 2.94 -22.21 2.94
C ALA A 77 2.95 -20.74 3.37
N ALA A 78 1.86 -19.99 3.12
CA ALA A 78 1.73 -18.57 3.49
C ALA A 78 0.67 -18.33 4.58
N GLY A 79 -0.29 -19.24 4.77
CA GLY A 79 -1.45 -19.05 5.62
C GLY A 79 -2.51 -18.08 5.06
N LEU A 80 -2.33 -17.63 3.82
CA LEU A 80 -3.16 -16.62 3.15
C LEU A 80 -4.20 -17.27 2.22
N PRO A 81 -5.35 -16.62 1.96
CA PRO A 81 -6.27 -17.03 0.91
C PRO A 81 -5.55 -17.14 -0.45
N PHE A 82 -5.79 -18.21 -1.20
CA PHE A 82 -5.11 -18.44 -2.49
C PHE A 82 -5.19 -17.26 -3.48
N PRO A 83 -6.33 -16.56 -3.63
CA PRO A 83 -6.40 -15.42 -4.55
C PRO A 83 -5.43 -14.29 -4.21
N VAL A 84 -5.15 -14.06 -2.92
CA VAL A 84 -4.21 -13.02 -2.48
C VAL A 84 -2.80 -13.37 -2.93
N ASP A 85 -2.40 -14.63 -2.71
CA ASP A 85 -1.10 -15.15 -3.10
C ASP A 85 -0.90 -15.15 -4.63
N LEU A 86 -1.94 -15.47 -5.39
CA LEU A 86 -1.91 -15.41 -6.85
C LEU A 86 -1.75 -13.99 -7.38
N ILE A 87 -2.48 -13.02 -6.81
CA ILE A 87 -2.35 -11.62 -7.18
C ILE A 87 -0.95 -11.13 -6.84
N ASP A 88 -0.44 -11.44 -5.64
CA ASP A 88 0.91 -11.05 -5.21
C ASP A 88 1.97 -11.57 -6.18
N SER A 89 1.88 -12.85 -6.56
CA SER A 89 2.76 -13.43 -7.58
C SER A 89 2.61 -12.78 -8.96
N ALA A 90 1.42 -12.32 -9.33
CA ALA A 90 1.16 -11.72 -10.64
C ALA A 90 1.63 -10.27 -10.74
N VAL A 91 1.56 -9.51 -9.64
CA VAL A 91 2.02 -8.11 -9.58
C VAL A 91 3.47 -7.97 -9.14
N SER A 92 4.07 -9.06 -8.64
CA SER A 92 5.48 -9.11 -8.29
C SER A 92 6.36 -8.86 -9.51
N LEU A 93 7.27 -7.90 -9.38
CA LEU A 93 8.27 -7.65 -10.42
C LEU A 93 9.32 -8.76 -10.41
N PRO A 94 9.73 -9.28 -11.58
CA PRO A 94 10.84 -10.21 -11.68
C PRO A 94 12.10 -9.63 -11.03
N ARG A 95 12.90 -10.50 -10.41
CA ARG A 95 14.22 -10.08 -9.91
C ARG A 95 15.04 -9.51 -11.07
N GLY A 96 15.68 -8.36 -10.83
CA GLY A 96 16.44 -7.65 -11.84
C GLY A 96 15.63 -6.68 -12.70
N CYS A 97 14.29 -6.65 -12.59
CA CYS A 97 13.47 -5.65 -13.30
C CYS A 97 13.85 -4.21 -12.92
N MET A 98 14.18 -3.97 -11.65
CA MET A 98 14.66 -2.67 -11.20
C MET A 98 16.02 -2.32 -11.79
N THR A 99 16.93 -3.28 -11.89
CA THR A 99 18.24 -3.07 -12.53
C THR A 99 18.09 -2.72 -14.00
N ALA A 100 17.30 -3.49 -14.75
CA ALA A 100 17.04 -3.22 -16.16
C ALA A 100 16.35 -1.87 -16.38
N LEU A 101 15.44 -1.48 -15.48
CA LEU A 101 14.81 -0.16 -15.52
C LEU A 101 15.83 0.96 -15.26
N THR A 102 16.69 0.80 -14.27
CA THR A 102 17.76 1.78 -13.96
C THR A 102 18.71 1.94 -15.14
N GLU A 103 19.18 0.84 -15.72
CA GLU A 103 20.07 0.85 -16.89
C GLU A 103 19.42 1.55 -18.09
N GLU A 104 18.14 1.30 -18.36
CA GLU A 104 17.40 1.99 -19.43
C GLU A 104 17.25 3.49 -19.15
N VAL A 105 16.95 3.88 -17.91
CA VAL A 105 16.83 5.29 -17.52
C VAL A 105 18.18 5.99 -17.66
N GLU A 106 19.27 5.39 -17.17
CA GLU A 106 20.63 5.91 -17.31
C GLU A 106 21.02 6.06 -18.79
N ALA A 107 20.75 5.06 -19.62
CA ALA A 107 21.01 5.13 -21.06
C ALA A 107 20.27 6.30 -21.71
N ARG A 108 18.99 6.50 -21.40
CA ARG A 108 18.20 7.64 -21.93
C ARG A 108 18.72 9.00 -21.46
N LEU A 109 19.15 9.11 -20.21
CA LEU A 109 19.75 10.35 -19.68
C LEU A 109 21.10 10.65 -20.35
N VAL A 110 21.89 9.62 -20.65
CA VAL A 110 23.14 9.76 -21.41
C VAL A 110 22.86 10.18 -22.87
N GLU A 111 21.76 9.76 -23.47
CA GLU A 111 21.38 10.16 -24.83
C GLU A 111 20.76 11.57 -24.91
N ASP A 112 20.23 12.11 -23.81
CA ASP A 112 19.63 13.43 -23.79
C ASP A 112 20.68 14.54 -23.99
N SER A 113 20.62 15.22 -25.13
CA SER A 113 21.53 16.31 -25.48
C SER A 113 21.30 17.61 -24.69
N SER A 114 20.17 17.72 -23.98
CA SER A 114 19.86 18.89 -23.14
C SER A 114 20.53 18.85 -21.77
N ILE A 115 21.09 17.70 -21.37
CA ILE A 115 21.83 17.53 -20.12
C ILE A 115 23.31 17.82 -20.39
N GLU A 116 23.80 18.96 -19.90
CA GLU A 116 25.18 19.44 -20.14
C GLU A 116 26.24 18.72 -19.30
N ASP A 117 25.91 18.31 -18.06
CA ASP A 117 26.82 17.59 -17.16
C ASP A 117 26.26 16.20 -16.85
N LYS A 118 27.00 15.17 -17.30
CA LYS A 118 26.65 13.76 -17.18
C LYS A 118 27.59 13.01 -16.22
N SER A 119 28.43 13.72 -15.46
CA SER A 119 29.48 13.11 -14.63
C SER A 119 28.98 12.31 -13.41
N ALA A 120 27.70 12.44 -13.07
CA ALA A 120 27.04 11.76 -11.96
C ALA A 120 25.96 10.74 -12.39
N ILE A 121 25.78 10.54 -13.70
CA ILE A 121 24.97 9.48 -14.31
C ILE A 121 25.91 8.33 -14.65
#